data_AF-A0ABC8QZ44-F1
#
_entry.id   AF-A0ABC8QZ44-F1
#
_cell.length_a   1.000
_cell.length_b   1.000
_cell.length_c   1.000
_cell.angle_alpha   90.00
_cell.angle_beta   90.00
_cell.angle_gamma   90.00
#
_symmetry.space_group_name_H-M   'P 1'
#
loop_
_entity.id
_entity.type
_entity.pdbx_description
1 polymer ?
#
loop_
_entity_poly.entity_id
_entity_poly.type
_entity_poly.pdbx_seq_one_letter_code
_entity_poly.pdbx_strand_id
1 'polypeptide(L)'
;MKSGTESIGKINEYFTGMLGKKEELNKSKIQRRFMAKGKDVRVTVILECTSCVRNSVNKGSTGISRYITQKNRHNTPNRLELRKFCPYCYKHTIHGEIKK
;
A
#
# COMPACT_ATOMS: atom_id res chain seq x y z
N MET A 1 -37.59 -40.86 58.28
CA MET A 1 -36.59 -39.92 58.83
C MET A 1 -35.67 -39.46 57.70
N LYS A 2 -35.56 -38.13 57.54
CA LYS A 2 -34.44 -37.39 56.91
C LYS A 2 -34.26 -37.62 55.39
N SER A 3 -34.83 -36.74 54.56
CA SER A 3 -34.17 -35.51 54.04
C SER A 3 -32.99 -35.89 53.14
N GLY A 4 -33.06 -35.74 51.82
CA GLY A 4 -33.18 -34.44 51.18
C GLY A 4 -31.79 -33.83 51.00
N THR A 5 -30.94 -34.38 50.12
CA THR A 5 -29.64 -33.79 49.78
C THR A 5 -29.08 -34.16 48.39
N GLU A 6 -29.76 -34.92 47.52
CA GLU A 6 -29.13 -35.35 46.24
C GLU A 6 -29.33 -34.40 45.06
N SER A 7 -30.11 -33.32 45.23
CA SER A 7 -30.42 -32.39 44.14
C SER A 7 -29.56 -31.11 44.13
N ILE A 8 -28.67 -30.92 45.11
CA ILE A 8 -27.85 -29.68 45.21
C ILE A 8 -26.44 -29.87 44.59
N GLY A 9 -25.95 -31.11 44.48
CA GLY A 9 -24.63 -31.40 43.88
C GLY A 9 -24.56 -31.23 42.36
N LYS A 10 -25.69 -31.40 41.65
CA LYS A 10 -25.73 -31.32 40.18
C LYS A 10 -25.89 -29.90 39.62
N ILE A 11 -26.15 -28.90 40.47
CA ILE A 11 -26.30 -27.50 40.02
C ILE A 11 -24.94 -26.77 40.07
N ASN A 12 -24.04 -27.17 40.98
CA ASN A 12 -22.72 -26.53 41.13
C ASN A 12 -21.64 -26.97 40.12
N GLU A 13 -21.92 -27.96 39.27
CA GLU A 13 -21.02 -28.31 38.15
C GLU A 13 -21.36 -27.52 36.86
N TYR A 14 -22.56 -26.94 36.78
CA TYR A 14 -22.96 -26.10 35.65
C TYR A 14 -22.54 -24.63 35.80
N PHE A 15 -22.13 -24.19 37.00
CA PHE A 15 -21.78 -22.80 37.26
C PHE A 15 -20.26 -22.51 37.15
N THR A 16 -19.41 -23.54 37.17
CA THR A 16 -17.95 -23.44 37.03
C THR A 16 -17.43 -23.74 35.62
N GLY A 17 -18.31 -23.84 34.62
CA GLY A 17 -17.95 -24.19 33.23
C GLY A 17 -17.93 -23.04 32.20
N MET A 18 -18.33 -21.81 32.55
CA MET A 18 -18.44 -20.72 31.56
C MET A 18 -17.76 -19.39 31.97
N LEU A 19 -16.86 -19.41 32.93
CA LEU A 19 -15.92 -18.29 33.20
C LEU A 19 -14.57 -18.45 32.45
N GLY A 20 -14.60 -19.04 31.25
CA GLY A 20 -13.40 -19.35 30.47
C GLY A 20 -13.51 -19.09 28.95
N LYS A 21 -14.43 -18.22 28.50
CA LYS A 21 -14.58 -17.85 27.08
C LYS A 21 -14.63 -16.34 26.84
N LYS A 22 -13.77 -15.58 27.53
CA LYS A 22 -13.60 -14.14 27.27
C LYS A 22 -12.18 -13.73 26.87
N GLU A 23 -11.32 -14.68 26.49
CA GLU A 23 -9.94 -14.40 26.04
C GLU A 23 -9.53 -15.00 24.68
N GLU A 24 -10.49 -15.46 23.86
CA GLU A 24 -10.17 -15.98 22.50
C GLU A 24 -10.88 -15.25 21.35
N LEU A 25 -11.22 -13.97 21.55
CA LEU A 25 -11.52 -13.05 20.43
C LEU A 25 -10.51 -11.89 20.40
N ASN A 26 -9.25 -12.17 20.72
CA ASN A 26 -8.15 -11.22 20.53
C ASN A 26 -6.91 -11.89 19.90
N LYS A 27 -7.14 -12.86 19.01
CA LYS A 27 -6.10 -13.49 18.17
C LYS A 27 -6.41 -13.44 16.67
N SER A 28 -7.32 -12.58 16.22
CA SER A 28 -7.54 -12.30 14.78
C SER A 28 -7.02 -10.92 14.34
N LYS A 29 -6.48 -10.10 15.25
CA LYS A 29 -6.12 -8.70 14.95
C LYS A 29 -4.66 -8.47 14.55
N ILE A 30 -3.79 -9.47 14.59
CA ILE A 30 -2.36 -9.33 14.22
C ILE A 30 -1.86 -10.54 13.43
N GLN A 31 -2.50 -10.82 12.30
CA GLN A 31 -1.84 -11.51 11.19
C GLN A 31 -2.05 -10.70 9.91
N ARG A 32 -1.61 -9.42 9.95
CA ARG A 32 -1.14 -8.80 8.71
C ARG A 32 0.08 -9.61 8.31
N ARG A 33 -0.15 -10.62 7.46
CA ARG A 33 0.88 -11.35 6.74
C ARG A 33 1.84 -10.29 6.22
N PHE A 34 3.05 -10.21 6.78
CA PHE A 34 4.19 -9.67 6.07
C PHE A 34 4.43 -10.66 4.93
N MET A 35 3.62 -10.54 3.88
CA MET A 35 3.97 -11.12 2.60
C MET A 35 5.30 -10.47 2.24
N ALA A 36 6.36 -11.27 2.11
CA ALA A 36 7.59 -10.79 1.51
C ALA A 36 7.17 -10.08 0.22
N LYS A 37 7.38 -8.76 0.14
CA LYS A 37 7.10 -7.99 -1.07
C LYS A 37 7.91 -8.66 -2.16
N GLY A 38 7.26 -9.50 -2.96
CA GLY A 38 7.84 -9.97 -4.20
C GLY A 38 8.36 -8.74 -4.93
N LYS A 39 9.57 -8.82 -5.50
CA LYS A 39 10.10 -7.72 -6.32
C LYS A 39 9.02 -7.37 -7.34
N ASP A 40 8.33 -6.26 -7.11
CA ASP A 40 7.18 -5.91 -7.91
C ASP A 40 7.66 -5.71 -9.35
N VAL A 41 7.16 -6.56 -10.25
CA VAL A 41 7.52 -6.55 -11.66
C VAL A 41 7.12 -5.22 -12.30
N ARG A 42 6.07 -4.58 -11.73
CA ARG A 42 5.57 -3.27 -12.13
C ARG A 42 6.10 -2.21 -11.17
N VAL A 43 6.86 -1.27 -11.72
CA VAL A 43 7.52 -0.19 -10.97
C VAL A 43 6.86 1.14 -11.31
N THR A 44 6.52 1.92 -10.29
CA THR A 44 6.10 3.32 -10.47
C THR A 44 7.30 4.16 -10.87
N VAL A 45 7.18 4.85 -11.99
CA VAL A 45 8.22 5.72 -12.55
C VAL A 45 7.69 7.13 -12.74
N ILE A 46 8.59 8.09 -12.58
CA ILE A 46 8.30 9.51 -12.74
C ILE A 46 8.92 9.94 -14.07
N LEU A 47 8.11 10.53 -14.94
CA LEU A 47 8.54 11.12 -16.21
C LEU A 47 8.59 12.64 -16.06
N GLU A 48 9.72 13.24 -16.40
CA GLU A 48 9.95 14.68 -16.26
C GLU A 48 10.24 15.33 -17.62
N CYS A 49 9.69 16.54 -17.82
CA CYS A 49 9.87 17.30 -19.05
C CYS A 49 11.33 17.71 -19.28
N THR A 50 11.96 17.19 -20.33
CA THR A 50 13.36 17.53 -20.67
C THR A 50 13.55 18.97 -21.12
N SER A 51 12.51 19.62 -21.62
CA SER A 51 12.55 21.03 -22.05
C SER A 51 12.45 21.99 -20.86
N CYS A 52 11.67 21.66 -19.83
CA CYS A 52 11.58 22.47 -18.62
C CYS A 52 12.89 22.46 -17.83
N VAL A 53 13.53 21.28 -17.69
CA VAL A 53 14.82 21.12 -17.00
C VAL A 53 15.91 21.97 -17.65
N ARG A 54 16.00 21.96 -18.98
CA ARG A 54 17.04 22.71 -19.72
C ARG A 54 16.81 24.22 -19.76
N ASN A 55 15.57 24.68 -19.62
CA ASN A 55 15.21 26.09 -19.72
C ASN A 55 15.06 26.79 -18.36
N SER A 56 15.35 26.10 -17.24
CA SER A 56 15.16 26.62 -15.87
C SER A 56 15.99 27.87 -15.55
N VAL A 57 16.93 28.25 -16.42
CA VAL A 57 17.80 29.42 -16.24
C VAL A 57 17.20 30.69 -16.85
N ASN A 58 16.34 30.59 -17.88
CA ASN A 58 16.06 31.74 -18.77
C ASN A 58 14.57 32.01 -19.10
N LYS A 59 13.60 31.27 -18.53
CA LYS A 59 12.17 31.49 -18.86
C LYS A 59 11.29 31.47 -17.61
N GLY A 60 10.34 32.40 -17.54
CA GLY A 60 9.38 32.60 -16.43
C GLY A 60 8.43 31.43 -16.13
N SER A 61 8.71 30.22 -16.61
CA SER A 61 8.05 29.00 -16.18
C SER A 61 8.65 28.53 -14.86
N THR A 62 8.01 28.86 -13.75
CA THR A 62 8.44 28.58 -12.37
C THR A 62 8.52 27.08 -12.01
N GLY A 63 8.09 26.18 -12.90
CA GLY A 63 7.93 24.75 -12.58
C GLY A 63 8.32 23.78 -13.69
N ILE A 64 8.51 22.52 -13.29
CA ILE A 64 8.82 21.39 -14.16
C ILE A 64 7.62 20.44 -14.19
N SER A 65 7.18 20.06 -15.38
CA SER A 65 6.08 19.09 -15.54
C SER A 65 6.55 17.68 -15.25
N ARG A 66 5.81 17.00 -14.36
CA ARG A 66 6.05 15.62 -13.94
C ARG A 66 4.79 14.77 -14.11
N TYR A 67 4.97 13.56 -14.61
CA TYR A 67 3.94 12.54 -14.73
C TYR A 67 4.33 11.31 -13.94
N ILE A 68 3.37 10.72 -13.22
CA ILE A 68 3.54 9.44 -12.55
C ILE A 68 2.92 8.37 -13.44
N THR A 69 3.71 7.36 -13.77
CA THR A 69 3.27 6.22 -14.57
C THR A 69 3.80 4.93 -13.96
N GLN A 70 3.33 3.79 -14.46
CA GLN A 70 3.83 2.50 -14.04
C GLN A 70 4.44 1.80 -15.26
N LYS A 71 5.68 1.32 -15.14
CA LYS A 71 6.33 0.53 -16.19
C LYS A 71 6.61 -0.89 -15.70
N ASN A 72 6.60 -1.84 -16.62
CA ASN A 72 7.04 -3.20 -16.31
C ASN A 72 8.54 -3.30 -16.57
N ARG A 73 9.32 -3.63 -15.54
CA ARG A 73 10.79 -3.68 -15.65
C ARG A 73 11.28 -4.84 -16.53
N HIS A 74 10.52 -5.92 -16.66
CA HIS A 74 10.88 -7.07 -17.50
C HIS A 74 10.66 -6.78 -18.98
N ASN A 75 9.53 -6.19 -19.33
CA ASN A 75 9.19 -5.90 -20.73
C ASN A 75 9.93 -4.67 -21.26
N THR A 76 10.13 -3.66 -20.41
CA THR A 76 10.78 -2.40 -20.78
C THR A 76 11.91 -2.08 -19.79
N PRO A 77 13.10 -2.69 -19.97
CA PRO A 77 14.24 -2.44 -19.09
C PRO A 77 14.87 -1.05 -19.33
N ASN A 78 14.73 -0.52 -20.54
CA ASN A 78 15.29 0.77 -20.94
C ASN A 78 14.57 1.96 -20.27
N ARG A 79 15.18 3.15 -20.35
CA ARG A 79 14.57 4.39 -19.88
C ARG A 79 13.34 4.70 -20.74
N LEU A 80 12.23 5.02 -20.08
CA LEU A 80 11.00 5.39 -20.77
C LEU A 80 11.04 6.85 -21.18
N GLU A 81 10.85 7.12 -22.47
CA GLU A 81 10.72 8.46 -23.03
C GLU A 81 9.39 8.56 -23.78
N LEU A 82 8.52 9.48 -23.35
CA LEU A 82 7.21 9.67 -23.95
C LEU A 82 6.97 11.13 -24.32
N ARG A 83 6.35 11.35 -25.48
CA ARG A 83 5.82 12.67 -25.86
C ARG A 83 4.53 12.93 -25.09
N LYS A 84 4.61 13.83 -24.10
CA LYS A 84 3.47 14.28 -23.29
C LYS A 84 3.33 15.79 -23.42
N PHE A 85 2.11 16.29 -23.23
CA PHE A 85 1.88 17.73 -23.15
C PHE A 85 2.63 18.28 -21.94
N CYS A 86 3.20 19.48 -22.04
CA CYS A 86 3.79 20.17 -20.90
C CYS A 86 3.03 21.48 -20.66
N PRO A 87 2.39 21.67 -19.50
CA PRO A 87 1.65 22.90 -19.19
C PRO A 87 2.54 24.14 -19.13
N TYR A 88 3.83 23.99 -18.81
CA TYR A 88 4.76 25.11 -18.70
C TYR A 88 5.35 25.55 -20.05
N CYS A 89 5.51 24.60 -20.98
CA CYS A 89 6.01 24.88 -22.32
C CYS A 89 4.88 25.09 -23.35
N TYR A 90 3.62 24.87 -22.95
CA TYR A 90 2.43 24.91 -23.80
C TYR A 90 2.53 24.10 -25.09
N LYS A 91 3.33 23.01 -25.07
CA LYS A 91 3.57 22.16 -26.22
C LYS A 91 3.85 20.71 -25.79
N HIS A 92 3.72 19.78 -26.73
CA HIS A 92 4.14 18.40 -26.50
C HIS A 92 5.66 18.29 -26.54
N THR A 93 6.23 17.85 -25.43
CA THR A 93 7.68 17.69 -25.26
C THR A 93 8.01 16.26 -24.85
N ILE A 94 9.27 15.90 -25.00
CA ILE A 94 9.77 14.60 -24.55
C ILE A 94 9.92 14.65 -23.03
N HIS A 95 9.22 13.74 -22.35
CA HIS A 95 9.32 13.50 -20.93
C HIS A 95 10.11 12.20 -20.70
N GLY A 96 11.23 12.32 -19.98
CA GLY A 96 12.13 11.20 -19.71
C GLY A 96 11.98 10.69 -18.28
N GLU A 97 12.19 9.39 -18.11
CA GLU A 97 12.21 8.75 -16.79
C GLU A 97 13.35 9.28 -15.91
N ILE A 98 12.99 9.69 -14.69
CA ILE A 98 13.94 10.05 -13.65
C ILE A 98 14.14 8.88 -12.69
N LYS A 99 15.42 8.58 -12.43
CA LYS A 99 15.81 7.72 -11.32
C LYS A 99 15.93 8.61 -10.08
N LYS A 100 15.17 8.28 -9.04
CA LYS A 100 15.32 8.90 -7.72
C LYS A 100 16.39 8.15 -6.94
#